data_AF-A0A9D5AXD7-F1
#
_entry.id   AF-A0A9D5AXD7-F1
#
_cell.length_a   1.000
_cell.length_b   1.000
_cell.length_c   1.000
_cell.angle_alpha   90.00
_cell.angle_beta   90.00
_cell.angle_gamma   90.00
#
_symmetry.space_group_name_H-M   'P 1'
#
loop_
_entity.id
_entity.type
_entity.pdbx_description
1 polymer ?
#
loop_
_entity_poly.entity_id
_entity_poly.type
_entity_poly.pdbx_seq_one_letter_code
_entity_poly.pdbx_strand_id
1 'polypeptide(L)'
;MARISFLSEIHAETHIKRDMEYVDEHSRKTQYDKGLSTYLSENPELSAPSPRYPTLSSVSCQTWWTGHGDEFLENVNYYAKSWLPARSIVMECLAARETIDSSGEIIKLNRSCPWRFHIHELQEEMKINPSIKYVLYQDDRSEKWRLQAVAISPARFESRKPLPYLWRGLENDRLSEVAGIPGCTFVHMSGFIIAASNKEISVWKRFLGLLLSCYVFLSWKFCR
;
A
#
# COMPACT_ATOMS: atom_id res chain seq x y z
N MET A 1 11.36 -12.38 58.12
CA MET A 1 10.23 -11.61 57.57
C MET A 1 10.50 -11.35 56.09
N ALA A 2 9.56 -11.79 55.22
CA ALA A 2 9.34 -11.48 53.79
C ALA A 2 10.58 -11.24 52.89
N ARG A 3 11.06 -12.20 52.06
CA ARG A 3 10.51 -12.88 50.86
C ARG A 3 10.79 -12.11 49.54
N ILE A 4 11.71 -12.71 48.79
CA ILE A 4 12.14 -12.42 47.41
C ILE A 4 11.02 -12.81 46.44
N SER A 5 10.69 -11.96 45.47
CA SER A 5 9.87 -12.33 44.31
C SER A 5 10.11 -11.36 43.14
N PHE A 6 11.02 -11.71 42.25
CA PHE A 6 11.13 -11.07 40.92
C PHE A 6 11.76 -12.03 39.90
N LEU A 7 11.28 -13.28 39.84
CA LEU A 7 11.67 -14.26 38.81
C LEU A 7 10.56 -15.31 38.61
N SER A 8 9.42 -14.93 38.00
CA SER A 8 8.43 -15.91 37.52
C SER A 8 7.57 -15.43 36.35
N GLU A 9 8.16 -14.73 35.38
CA GLU A 9 7.41 -14.22 34.22
C GLU A 9 8.03 -14.58 32.87
N ILE A 10 8.71 -15.72 32.77
CA ILE A 10 9.20 -16.27 31.50
C ILE A 10 9.05 -17.80 31.45
N HIS A 11 7.84 -18.32 31.62
CA HIS A 11 7.47 -19.69 31.20
C HIS A 11 5.94 -19.81 31.08
N ALA A 12 5.37 -19.34 29.97
CA ALA A 12 4.03 -19.75 29.51
C ALA A 12 3.78 -19.37 28.03
N GLU A 13 4.75 -19.65 27.14
CA GLU A 13 4.37 -19.96 25.75
C GLU A 13 3.88 -21.41 25.74
N THR A 14 2.55 -21.61 25.72
CA THR A 14 1.83 -22.77 25.14
C THR A 14 0.35 -22.72 25.57
N HIS A 15 -0.38 -21.68 25.16
CA HIS A 15 -1.84 -21.80 25.02
C HIS A 15 -2.28 -21.09 23.73
N ILE A 16 -1.96 -21.80 22.65
CA ILE A 16 -2.45 -21.60 21.30
C ILE A 16 -3.95 -21.96 21.26
N LYS A 17 -4.75 -21.01 20.74
CA LYS A 17 -6.04 -21.16 20.03
C LYS A 17 -7.31 -21.51 20.82
N ARG A 18 -8.36 -20.76 20.46
CA ARG A 18 -9.76 -20.77 20.94
C ARG A 18 -9.85 -19.98 22.25
N ASP A 19 -10.26 -18.70 22.22
CA ASP A 19 -11.67 -18.32 22.30
C ASP A 19 -11.91 -16.92 21.70
N MET A 20 -11.70 -16.77 20.39
CA MET A 20 -12.28 -15.66 19.65
C MET A 20 -13.53 -16.20 18.96
N GLU A 21 -14.62 -16.00 19.70
CA GLU A 21 -15.98 -16.47 19.48
C GLU A 21 -16.39 -16.43 18.01
N TYR A 22 -16.76 -17.61 17.49
CA TYR A 22 -17.49 -17.78 16.25
C TYR A 22 -18.89 -17.18 16.44
N VAL A 23 -19.02 -15.86 16.35
CA VAL A 23 -20.31 -15.20 16.26
C VAL A 23 -20.80 -15.38 14.83
N ASP A 24 -21.62 -16.41 14.68
CA ASP A 24 -22.35 -16.80 13.48
C ASP A 24 -22.79 -15.56 12.67
N GLU A 25 -22.33 -15.48 11.42
CA GLU A 25 -22.66 -14.42 10.46
C GLU A 25 -24.20 -14.26 10.35
N HIS A 26 -24.95 -15.35 10.53
CA HIS A 26 -26.40 -15.39 10.55
C HIS A 26 -27.01 -14.64 11.75
N SER A 27 -26.37 -14.73 12.92
CA SER A 27 -26.80 -14.06 14.15
C SER A 27 -26.55 -12.55 14.09
N ARG A 28 -25.41 -12.12 13.50
CA ARG A 28 -25.15 -10.69 13.23
C ARG A 28 -26.15 -10.12 12.21
N LYS A 29 -26.43 -10.85 11.13
CA LYS A 29 -27.40 -10.42 10.11
C LYS A 29 -28.81 -10.26 10.71
N THR A 30 -29.26 -11.21 11.52
CA THR A 30 -30.57 -11.12 12.21
C THR A 30 -30.64 -10.00 13.25
N GLN A 31 -29.53 -9.66 13.93
CA GLN A 31 -29.50 -8.53 14.86
C GLN A 31 -29.55 -7.17 14.13
N TYR A 32 -28.85 -7.04 13.00
CA TYR A 32 -28.94 -5.87 12.13
C TYR A 32 -30.34 -5.71 11.52
N ASP A 33 -30.93 -6.78 11.01
CA ASP A 33 -32.27 -6.76 10.41
C ASP A 33 -33.35 -6.38 11.44
N LYS A 34 -33.22 -6.85 12.70
CA LYS A 34 -34.10 -6.44 13.81
C LYS A 34 -33.93 -4.97 14.17
N GLY A 35 -32.69 -4.47 14.25
CA GLY A 35 -32.43 -3.05 14.52
C GLY A 35 -32.97 -2.12 13.43
N LEU A 36 -32.82 -2.52 12.17
CA LEU A 36 -33.34 -1.78 11.02
C LEU A 36 -34.87 -1.76 10.99
N SER A 37 -35.52 -2.88 11.32
CA SER A 37 -36.99 -2.97 11.41
C SER A 37 -37.56 -2.07 12.52
N THR A 38 -36.92 -2.03 13.69
CA THR A 38 -37.35 -1.16 14.80
C THR A 38 -37.15 0.31 14.43
N TYR A 39 -36.00 0.67 13.85
CA TYR A 39 -35.71 2.05 13.47
C TYR A 39 -36.66 2.59 12.39
N LEU A 40 -37.04 1.75 11.42
CA LEU A 40 -38.03 2.11 10.40
C LEU A 40 -39.46 2.23 10.97
N SER A 41 -39.79 1.48 12.03
CA SER A 41 -41.07 1.62 12.73
C SER A 41 -41.18 2.92 13.54
N GLU A 42 -40.05 3.39 14.06
CA GLU A 42 -39.94 4.64 14.83
C GLU A 42 -39.82 5.87 13.91
N ASN A 43 -39.44 5.68 12.64
CA ASN A 43 -39.25 6.75 11.65
C ASN A 43 -40.04 6.44 10.36
N PRO A 44 -41.38 6.46 10.39
CA PRO A 44 -42.22 6.08 9.26
C PRO A 44 -42.01 6.97 8.02
N GLU A 45 -41.54 8.21 8.20
CA GLU A 45 -41.20 9.11 7.09
C GLU A 45 -40.00 8.63 6.27
N LEU A 46 -39.09 7.81 6.86
CA LEU A 46 -37.98 7.19 6.13
C LEU A 46 -38.43 5.96 5.32
N SER A 47 -39.62 5.43 5.60
CA SER A 47 -40.26 4.37 4.80
C SER A 47 -41.11 4.92 3.65
N ALA A 48 -41.41 6.23 3.67
CA ALA A 48 -42.16 6.87 2.61
C ALA A 48 -41.26 7.09 1.38
N PRO A 49 -41.72 6.75 0.16
CA PRO A 49 -40.95 7.01 -1.04
C PRO A 49 -40.73 8.51 -1.22
N SER A 50 -39.49 8.93 -1.47
CA SER A 50 -39.19 10.34 -1.68
C SER A 50 -39.96 10.85 -2.91
N PRO A 51 -40.53 12.07 -2.88
CA PRO A 51 -41.28 12.63 -4.00
C PRO A 51 -40.43 12.88 -5.26
N ARG A 52 -39.11 12.61 -5.19
CA ARG A 52 -38.16 12.75 -6.30
C ARG A 52 -37.98 11.47 -7.12
N TYR A 53 -38.48 10.32 -6.66
CA TYR A 53 -38.36 9.04 -7.38
C TYR A 53 -39.73 8.34 -7.42
N PRO A 54 -40.47 8.41 -8.55
CA PRO A 54 -41.77 7.75 -8.65
C PRO A 54 -41.58 6.23 -8.67
N THR A 55 -42.28 5.55 -7.74
CA THR A 55 -42.55 4.09 -7.66
C THR A 55 -41.65 3.20 -8.50
N LEU A 56 -40.40 3.05 -8.09
CA LEU A 56 -39.59 1.92 -8.53
C LEU A 56 -40.24 0.65 -7.96
N SER A 57 -40.42 -0.38 -8.80
CA SER A 57 -40.90 -1.69 -8.34
C SER A 57 -40.02 -2.18 -7.18
N SER A 58 -40.55 -3.00 -6.28
CA SER A 58 -39.78 -3.57 -5.16
C SER A 58 -38.46 -4.21 -5.62
N VAL A 59 -38.47 -4.81 -6.82
CA VAL A 59 -37.31 -5.37 -7.51
C VAL A 59 -36.27 -4.29 -7.84
N SER A 60 -36.67 -3.14 -8.38
CA SER A 60 -35.76 -2.04 -8.66
C SER A 60 -35.17 -1.44 -7.38
N CYS A 61 -35.94 -1.27 -6.31
CA CYS A 61 -35.37 -0.79 -5.03
C CYS A 61 -34.35 -1.81 -4.46
N GLN A 62 -34.66 -3.10 -4.56
CA GLN A 62 -33.75 -4.18 -4.14
C GLN A 62 -32.44 -4.20 -4.94
N THR A 63 -32.50 -4.08 -6.27
CA THR A 63 -31.30 -4.06 -7.14
C THR A 63 -30.45 -2.81 -6.93
N TRP A 64 -31.09 -1.65 -6.67
CA TRP A 64 -30.38 -0.41 -6.35
C TRP A 64 -29.68 -0.48 -4.99
N TRP A 65 -30.33 -1.03 -3.96
CA TRP A 65 -29.75 -1.25 -2.63
C TRP A 65 -28.61 -2.28 -2.64
N THR A 66 -28.75 -3.38 -3.39
CA THR A 66 -27.67 -4.38 -3.52
C THR A 66 -26.46 -3.79 -4.24
N GLY A 67 -26.64 -3.13 -5.38
CA GLY A 67 -25.52 -2.57 -6.15
C GLY A 67 -24.73 -1.48 -5.42
N HIS A 68 -25.40 -0.54 -4.74
CA HIS A 68 -24.72 0.56 -4.03
C HIS A 68 -24.27 0.17 -2.62
N GLY A 69 -24.97 -0.78 -1.98
CA GLY A 69 -24.56 -1.35 -0.69
C GLY A 69 -23.26 -2.12 -0.80
N ASP A 70 -23.08 -2.87 -1.88
CA ASP A 70 -21.86 -3.66 -2.11
C ASP A 70 -20.63 -2.75 -2.33
N GLU A 71 -20.73 -1.69 -3.14
CA GLU A 71 -19.63 -0.72 -3.33
C GLU A 71 -19.24 -0.02 -2.02
N PHE A 72 -20.23 0.37 -1.20
CA PHE A 72 -19.95 0.95 0.11
C PHE A 72 -19.22 -0.04 1.02
N LEU A 73 -19.71 -1.28 1.10
CA LEU A 73 -19.09 -2.32 1.92
C LEU A 73 -17.70 -2.70 1.43
N GLU A 74 -17.46 -2.72 0.12
CA GLU A 74 -16.14 -2.93 -0.47
C GLU A 74 -15.17 -1.83 -0.05
N ASN A 75 -15.59 -0.55 -0.12
CA ASN A 75 -14.78 0.57 0.31
C ASN A 75 -14.46 0.51 1.81
N VAL A 76 -15.46 0.28 2.66
CA VAL A 76 -15.26 0.12 4.11
C VAL A 76 -14.30 -1.04 4.41
N ASN A 77 -14.48 -2.18 3.73
CA ASN A 77 -13.59 -3.33 3.87
C ASN A 77 -12.17 -3.01 3.42
N TYR A 78 -11.99 -2.29 2.31
CA TYR A 78 -10.68 -1.86 1.85
C TYR A 78 -9.98 -0.97 2.87
N TYR A 79 -10.67 0.03 3.42
CA TYR A 79 -10.08 0.92 4.42
C TYR A 79 -9.73 0.17 5.70
N ALA A 80 -10.65 -0.67 6.20
CA ALA A 80 -10.47 -1.41 7.44
C ALA A 80 -9.39 -2.49 7.35
N LYS A 81 -9.36 -3.26 6.26
CA LYS A 81 -8.51 -4.47 6.13
C LYS A 81 -7.20 -4.22 5.37
N SER A 82 -7.13 -3.18 4.54
CA SER A 82 -5.95 -2.92 3.70
C SER A 82 -5.32 -1.56 3.99
N TRP A 83 -6.09 -0.47 3.96
CA TRP A 83 -5.51 0.88 4.08
C TRP A 83 -5.03 1.22 5.49
N LEU A 84 -5.87 1.03 6.52
CA LEU A 84 -5.50 1.34 7.92
C LEU A 84 -4.31 0.49 8.39
N PRO A 85 -4.28 -0.84 8.20
CA PRO A 85 -3.13 -1.66 8.59
C PRO A 85 -1.87 -1.35 7.78
N ALA A 86 -1.99 -0.70 6.61
CA ALA A 86 -0.81 -0.33 5.82
C ALA A 86 0.06 0.72 6.51
N ARG A 87 -0.54 1.58 7.34
CA ARG A 87 0.19 2.65 8.02
C ARG A 87 1.32 2.12 8.90
N SER A 88 1.07 1.09 9.71
CA SER A 88 2.08 0.50 10.60
C SER A 88 3.22 -0.13 9.80
N ILE A 89 2.91 -0.85 8.71
CA ILE A 89 3.92 -1.44 7.82
C ILE A 89 4.85 -0.35 7.26
N VAL A 90 4.27 0.73 6.75
CA VAL A 90 5.03 1.82 6.14
C VAL A 90 5.88 2.51 7.18
N MET A 91 5.33 2.73 8.38
CA MET A 91 6.06 3.31 9.51
C MET A 91 7.27 2.46 9.91
N GLU A 92 7.10 1.14 10.04
CA GLU A 92 8.19 0.20 10.33
C GLU A 92 9.27 0.23 9.23
N CYS A 93 8.86 0.23 7.97
CA CYS A 93 9.78 0.30 6.83
C CYS A 93 10.53 1.65 6.77
N LEU A 94 9.86 2.75 7.14
CA LEU A 94 10.46 4.08 7.25
C LEU A 94 11.47 4.15 8.40
N ALA A 95 11.20 3.50 9.53
CA ALA A 95 12.13 3.43 10.65
C ALA A 95 13.37 2.59 10.30
N ALA A 96 13.20 1.48 9.58
CA ALA A 96 14.29 0.60 9.14
C ALA A 96 15.04 1.10 7.90
N ARG A 97 14.66 2.24 7.31
CA ARG A 97 15.15 2.68 5.99
C ARG A 97 16.67 2.85 5.95
N GLU A 98 17.28 3.37 7.00
CA GLU A 98 18.72 3.70 7.04
C GLU A 98 19.59 2.45 7.07
N THR A 99 19.06 1.35 7.61
CA THR A 99 19.70 0.03 7.61
C THR A 99 19.73 -0.58 6.21
N ILE A 100 18.69 -0.33 5.41
CA ILE A 100 18.54 -0.90 4.06
C ILE A 100 19.21 -0.01 3.01
N ASP A 101 19.05 1.29 3.16
CA ASP A 101 19.59 2.33 2.30
C ASP A 101 20.32 3.38 3.13
N SER A 102 21.65 3.44 3.01
CA SER A 102 22.45 4.46 3.69
C SER A 102 22.10 5.90 3.30
N SER A 103 21.45 6.13 2.15
CA SER A 103 20.95 7.47 1.79
C SER A 103 19.57 7.78 2.38
N GLY A 104 18.82 6.77 2.83
CA GLY A 104 17.45 6.92 3.32
C GLY A 104 16.44 7.39 2.26
N GLU A 105 16.79 7.36 0.97
CA GLU A 105 15.95 7.89 -0.12
C GLU A 105 15.12 6.79 -0.79
N ILE A 106 15.47 5.52 -0.58
CA ILE A 106 14.71 4.37 -1.05
C ILE A 106 14.24 3.56 0.15
N ILE A 107 12.95 3.26 0.18
CA ILE A 107 12.39 2.31 1.15
C ILE A 107 12.06 0.99 0.45
N LYS A 108 12.21 -0.10 1.19
CA LYS A 108 11.76 -1.43 0.79
C LYS A 108 10.59 -1.84 1.67
N LEU A 109 9.46 -2.18 1.06
CA LEU A 109 8.31 -2.70 1.78
C LEU A 109 8.43 -4.22 1.92
N ASN A 110 8.09 -4.73 3.10
CA ASN A 110 8.08 -6.16 3.38
C ASN A 110 6.95 -6.89 2.65
N ARG A 111 5.83 -6.21 2.42
CA ARG A 111 4.67 -6.69 1.66
C ARG A 111 4.05 -5.57 0.84
N SER A 112 3.37 -5.92 -0.24
CA SER A 112 2.54 -4.99 -0.99
C SER A 112 1.43 -4.43 -0.10
N CYS A 113 1.27 -3.11 -0.10
CA CYS A 113 0.24 -2.41 0.65
C CYS A 113 -0.02 -1.03 0.05
N PRO A 114 -1.18 -0.40 0.33
CA PRO A 114 -1.43 0.98 -0.08
C PRO A 114 -0.55 1.97 0.71
N TRP A 115 0.61 2.33 0.17
CA TRP A 115 1.60 3.14 0.86
C TRP A 115 1.59 4.63 0.49
N ARG A 116 1.02 5.01 -0.65
CA ARG A 116 1.19 6.34 -1.27
C ARG A 116 0.85 7.49 -0.32
N PHE A 117 -0.35 7.47 0.26
CA PHE A 117 -0.79 8.51 1.19
C PHE A 117 0.00 8.48 2.50
N HIS A 118 0.19 7.29 3.09
CA HIS A 118 0.90 7.12 4.35
C HIS A 118 2.33 7.66 4.32
N ILE A 119 3.07 7.49 3.22
CA ILE A 119 4.42 8.05 3.10
C ILE A 119 4.43 9.58 3.21
N HIS A 120 3.43 10.27 2.66
CA HIS A 120 3.38 11.73 2.74
C HIS A 120 3.11 12.20 4.17
N GLU A 121 2.09 11.64 4.82
CA GLU A 121 1.73 11.96 6.20
C GLU A 121 2.88 11.63 7.17
N LEU A 122 3.43 10.41 7.09
CA LEU A 122 4.48 9.96 7.99
C LEU A 122 5.79 10.74 7.82
N GLN A 123 6.13 11.19 6.61
CA GLN A 123 7.31 12.05 6.41
C GLN A 123 7.16 13.39 7.12
N GLU A 124 5.96 13.96 7.12
CA GLU A 124 5.68 15.23 7.81
C GLU A 124 5.69 15.05 9.33
N GLU A 125 5.00 14.02 9.83
CA GLU A 125 4.93 13.70 11.27
C GLU A 125 6.31 13.38 11.87
N MET A 126 7.08 12.54 11.18
CA MET A 126 8.40 12.10 11.65
C MET A 126 9.53 13.05 11.23
N LYS A 127 9.22 14.14 10.52
CA LYS A 127 10.18 15.14 10.02
C LYS A 127 11.35 14.52 9.25
N ILE A 128 11.05 13.57 8.35
CA ILE A 128 12.06 12.80 7.62
C ILE A 128 12.78 13.68 6.59
N ASN A 129 14.11 13.70 6.66
CA ASN A 129 14.99 14.35 5.69
C ASN A 129 16.24 13.45 5.49
N PRO A 130 16.62 13.07 4.25
CA PRO A 130 16.04 13.43 2.95
C PRO A 130 14.67 12.80 2.67
N SER A 131 13.88 13.44 1.80
CA SER A 131 12.57 12.94 1.38
C SER A 131 12.70 11.65 0.57
N ILE A 132 11.80 10.70 0.77
CA ILE A 132 11.78 9.42 0.05
C ILE A 132 11.52 9.64 -1.44
N LYS A 133 12.36 9.08 -2.30
CA LYS A 133 12.25 9.20 -3.76
C LYS A 133 11.61 7.96 -4.39
N TYR A 134 11.90 6.78 -3.85
CA TYR A 134 11.43 5.52 -4.42
C TYR A 134 10.96 4.53 -3.36
N VAL A 135 10.01 3.69 -3.76
CA VAL A 135 9.48 2.58 -2.96
C VAL A 135 9.66 1.29 -3.76
N LEU A 136 10.35 0.33 -3.15
CA LEU A 136 10.55 -1.01 -3.70
C LEU A 136 9.62 -1.99 -2.98
N TYR A 137 8.80 -2.72 -3.72
CA TYR A 137 7.91 -3.74 -3.16
C TYR A 137 7.72 -4.89 -4.13
N GLN A 138 7.41 -6.07 -3.61
CA GLN A 138 7.07 -7.22 -4.44
C GLN A 138 5.59 -7.15 -4.83
N ASP A 139 5.27 -7.50 -6.07
CA ASP A 139 3.88 -7.65 -6.51
C ASP A 139 3.28 -8.92 -5.89
N ASP A 140 2.03 -8.87 -5.45
CA ASP A 140 1.36 -10.05 -4.88
C ASP A 140 0.97 -11.07 -5.96
N ARG A 141 0.75 -10.59 -7.19
CA ARG A 141 0.28 -11.42 -8.31
C ARG A 141 1.41 -12.00 -9.15
N SER A 142 2.60 -11.45 -9.02
CA SER A 142 3.76 -11.89 -9.78
C SER A 142 4.99 -11.88 -8.88
N GLU A 143 5.92 -12.81 -9.07
CA GLU A 143 7.18 -12.81 -8.30
C GLU A 143 8.12 -11.64 -8.68
N LYS A 144 7.62 -10.65 -9.41
CA LYS A 144 8.35 -9.47 -9.85
C LYS A 144 8.31 -8.38 -8.77
N TRP A 145 9.37 -7.61 -8.74
CA TRP A 145 9.56 -6.45 -7.91
C TRP A 145 9.19 -5.19 -8.69
N ARG A 146 8.56 -4.25 -7.99
CA ARG A 146 8.18 -2.95 -8.53
C ARG A 146 8.95 -1.89 -7.78
N LEU A 147 9.66 -1.06 -8.55
CA LEU A 147 10.22 0.18 -8.04
C LEU A 147 9.35 1.32 -8.55
N GLN A 148 8.68 2.01 -7.62
CA GLN A 148 7.79 3.11 -7.92
C GLN A 148 8.37 4.42 -7.37
N ALA A 149 8.37 5.46 -8.20
CA ALA A 149 8.75 6.80 -7.79
C ALA A 149 7.64 7.45 -6.96
N VAL A 150 8.03 8.11 -5.87
CA VAL A 150 7.10 8.83 -4.98
C VAL A 150 6.70 10.14 -5.65
N ALA A 151 5.40 10.46 -5.60
CA ALA A 151 4.88 11.71 -6.13
C ALA A 151 5.34 12.92 -5.29
N ILE A 152 5.35 14.12 -5.88
CA ILE A 152 5.61 15.36 -5.14
C ILE A 152 4.51 15.58 -4.08
N SER A 153 3.27 15.28 -4.44
CA SER A 153 2.08 15.39 -3.60
C SER A 153 1.14 14.21 -3.90
N PRO A 154 0.36 13.72 -2.93
CA PRO A 154 -0.56 12.61 -3.14
C PRO A 154 -1.62 12.86 -4.24
N ALA A 155 -1.95 14.13 -4.51
CA ALA A 155 -2.92 14.51 -5.54
C ALA A 155 -2.29 14.72 -6.93
N ARG A 156 -0.95 14.67 -7.06
CA ARG A 156 -0.25 14.94 -8.31
C ARG A 156 0.36 13.66 -8.88
N PHE A 157 0.37 13.58 -10.21
CA PHE A 157 1.04 12.48 -10.93
C PHE A 157 2.55 12.72 -11.12
N GLU A 158 3.02 13.92 -10.83
CA GLU A 158 4.44 14.29 -10.97
C GLU A 158 5.27 13.60 -9.88
N SER A 159 6.27 12.84 -10.31
CA SER A 159 7.20 12.13 -9.42
C SER A 159 8.34 13.04 -8.95
N ARG A 160 8.75 12.91 -7.68
CA ARG A 160 9.91 13.64 -7.11
C ARG A 160 11.19 13.40 -7.91
N LYS A 161 11.38 12.15 -8.32
CA LYS A 161 12.45 11.74 -9.24
C LYS A 161 11.91 10.64 -10.15
N PRO A 162 11.46 10.97 -11.37
CA PRO A 162 11.02 9.96 -12.32
C PRO A 162 12.21 9.14 -12.83
N LEU A 163 11.92 7.94 -13.32
CA LEU A 163 12.91 7.06 -13.94
C LEU A 163 13.55 7.71 -15.18
N PRO A 164 14.78 7.31 -15.56
CA PRO A 164 15.50 7.85 -16.70
C PRO A 164 14.67 7.86 -17.98
N TYR A 165 14.73 8.97 -18.73
CA TYR A 165 13.95 9.15 -19.96
C TYR A 165 14.19 8.01 -20.96
N LEU A 166 15.45 7.55 -21.07
CA LEU A 166 15.84 6.46 -21.98
C LEU A 166 15.18 5.12 -21.67
N TRP A 167 14.67 4.90 -20.46
CA TRP A 167 14.01 3.64 -20.08
C TRP A 167 12.51 3.65 -20.38
N ARG A 168 11.92 4.84 -20.53
CA ARG A 168 10.47 5.02 -20.54
C ARG A 168 9.86 4.38 -21.78
N GLY A 169 8.82 3.56 -21.58
CA GLY A 169 8.15 2.84 -22.65
C GLY A 169 8.95 1.67 -23.23
N LEU A 170 10.09 1.31 -22.64
CA LEU A 170 10.81 0.08 -22.98
C LEU A 170 10.32 -1.10 -22.15
N GLU A 171 10.46 -2.29 -22.72
CA GLU A 171 10.01 -3.55 -22.13
C GLU A 171 11.06 -4.65 -22.34
N ASN A 172 11.04 -5.66 -21.47
CA ASN A 172 11.82 -6.90 -21.52
C ASN A 172 13.31 -6.66 -21.83
N ASP A 173 13.89 -7.45 -22.74
CA ASP A 173 15.34 -7.50 -23.00
C ASP A 173 15.90 -6.14 -23.42
N ARG A 174 15.16 -5.37 -24.22
CA ARG A 174 15.57 -4.04 -24.65
C ARG A 174 15.69 -3.07 -23.48
N LEU A 175 14.76 -3.16 -22.52
CA LEU A 175 14.85 -2.39 -21.29
C LEU A 175 16.04 -2.85 -20.44
N SER A 176 16.25 -4.16 -20.31
CA SER A 176 17.38 -4.70 -19.56
C SER A 176 18.73 -4.28 -20.11
N GLU A 177 18.88 -4.25 -21.44
CA GLU A 177 20.09 -3.79 -22.12
C GLU A 177 20.34 -2.29 -21.86
N VAL A 178 19.33 -1.44 -22.09
CA VAL A 178 19.45 0.01 -21.92
C VAL A 178 19.63 0.41 -20.45
N ALA A 179 18.96 -0.29 -19.53
CA ALA A 179 19.11 -0.06 -18.10
C ALA A 179 20.41 -0.63 -17.54
N GLY A 180 21.04 -1.59 -18.20
CA GLY A 180 22.16 -2.37 -17.65
C GLY A 180 21.75 -3.24 -16.45
N ILE A 181 20.46 -3.50 -16.28
CA ILE A 181 19.89 -4.29 -15.18
C ILE A 181 19.21 -5.51 -15.81
N PRO A 182 19.70 -6.75 -15.55
CA PRO A 182 19.06 -7.94 -16.07
C PRO A 182 17.68 -8.18 -15.42
N GLY A 183 16.74 -8.69 -16.21
CA GLY A 183 15.41 -9.10 -15.74
C GLY A 183 14.42 -7.96 -15.52
N CYS A 184 14.61 -6.82 -16.20
CA CYS A 184 13.61 -5.76 -16.28
C CYS A 184 12.48 -6.17 -17.23
N THR A 185 11.25 -5.91 -16.83
CA THR A 185 10.05 -6.34 -17.57
C THR A 185 9.38 -5.17 -18.26
N PHE A 186 9.18 -4.05 -17.57
CA PHE A 186 8.41 -2.92 -18.12
C PHE A 186 8.72 -1.61 -17.39
N VAL A 187 8.75 -0.50 -18.11
CA VAL A 187 8.73 0.86 -17.56
C VAL A 187 7.60 1.67 -18.16
N HIS A 188 6.81 2.32 -17.31
CA HIS A 188 5.74 3.20 -17.78
C HIS A 188 6.29 4.42 -18.55
N MET A 189 5.56 4.90 -19.56
CA MET A 189 5.99 6.03 -20.41
C MET A 189 6.28 7.32 -19.64
N SER A 190 5.57 7.58 -18.53
CA SER A 190 5.88 8.74 -17.67
C SER A 190 7.04 8.50 -16.69
N GLY A 191 7.56 7.26 -16.61
CA GLY A 191 8.69 6.89 -15.76
C GLY A 191 8.37 6.82 -14.27
N PHE A 192 7.09 6.67 -13.89
CA PHE A 192 6.72 6.58 -12.47
C PHE A 192 6.96 5.19 -11.87
N ILE A 193 7.04 4.14 -12.69
CA ILE A 193 7.16 2.75 -12.23
C ILE A 193 7.97 1.89 -13.19
N ILE A 194 8.77 0.98 -12.62
CA ILE A 194 9.45 -0.12 -13.31
C ILE A 194 9.13 -1.44 -12.62
N ALA A 195 8.94 -2.50 -13.40
CA ALA A 195 8.86 -3.87 -12.92
C ALA A 195 10.14 -4.63 -13.33
N ALA A 196 10.74 -5.38 -12.39
CA ALA A 196 11.94 -6.18 -12.63
C ALA A 196 11.98 -7.40 -11.71
N SER A 197 12.83 -8.38 -11.98
CA SER A 197 13.11 -9.48 -11.03
C SER A 197 14.05 -9.09 -9.90
N ASN A 198 14.82 -8.00 -10.05
CA ASN A 198 15.84 -7.61 -9.10
C ASN A 198 15.27 -6.85 -7.88
N LYS A 199 15.59 -7.34 -6.68
CA LYS A 199 15.14 -6.82 -5.37
C LYS A 199 16.20 -6.05 -4.59
N GLU A 200 17.41 -5.91 -5.15
CA GLU A 200 18.54 -5.30 -4.47
C GLU A 200 18.55 -3.79 -4.67
N ILE A 201 18.44 -3.04 -3.56
CA ILE A 201 18.45 -1.58 -3.59
C ILE A 201 19.78 -1.03 -4.11
N SER A 202 20.91 -1.67 -3.79
CA SER A 202 22.25 -1.29 -4.27
C SER A 202 22.32 -1.19 -5.80
N VAL A 203 21.70 -2.15 -6.50
CA VAL A 203 21.61 -2.15 -7.97
C VAL A 203 20.82 -0.94 -8.43
N TRP A 204 19.61 -0.74 -7.91
CA TRP A 204 18.77 0.41 -8.27
C TRP A 204 19.46 1.75 -7.99
N LYS A 205 20.14 1.90 -6.85
CA LYS A 205 20.86 3.13 -6.50
C LYS A 205 21.95 3.47 -7.51
N ARG A 206 22.71 2.47 -7.97
CA ARG A 206 23.77 2.65 -8.97
C ARG A 206 23.20 3.24 -10.26
N PHE A 207 22.12 2.66 -10.77
CA PHE A 207 21.57 3.04 -12.07
C PHE A 207 20.68 4.29 -12.01
N LEU A 208 20.13 4.64 -10.85
CA LEU A 208 19.37 5.88 -10.64
C LEU A 208 20.24 7.07 -10.25
N GLY A 209 21.56 6.89 -10.16
CA GLY A 209 22.50 7.95 -9.74
C GLY A 209 22.20 8.43 -8.32
N LEU A 210 21.92 7.50 -7.40
CA LEU A 210 21.66 7.77 -5.98
C LEU A 210 22.85 7.37 -5.09
N LEU A 211 23.92 6.83 -5.68
CA LEU A 211 25.21 6.69 -4.99
C LEU A 211 25.97 8.02 -5.07
N LEU A 212 25.96 8.78 -3.97
CA LEU A 212 26.91 9.86 -3.74
C LEU A 212 28.19 9.27 -3.15
N SER A 213 29.11 8.80 -4.01
CA SER A 213 30.53 8.74 -3.69
C SER A 213 31.34 8.50 -4.98
N CYS A 214 32.15 9.52 -5.31
CA CYS A 214 33.46 9.50 -5.97
C CYS A 214 33.81 8.33 -6.92
N TYR A 215 34.20 8.66 -8.16
CA TYR A 215 34.59 7.78 -9.30
C TYR A 215 33.36 7.09 -9.95
N VAL A 216 32.93 7.37 -11.19
CA VAL A 216 33.69 7.38 -12.45
C VAL A 216 32.91 8.24 -13.45
N PHE A 217 33.31 9.50 -13.65
CA PHE A 217 33.09 10.22 -14.91
C PHE A 217 34.32 9.97 -15.80
N LEU A 218 34.55 8.71 -16.14
CA LEU A 218 35.44 8.32 -17.21
C LEU A 218 34.61 7.50 -18.20
N SER A 219 34.60 8.02 -19.42
CA SER A 219 34.12 7.38 -20.65
C SER A 219 32.61 7.39 -20.92
N TRP A 220 32.07 8.62 -21.06
CA TRP A 220 31.19 8.93 -22.20
C TRP A 220 32.03 9.27 -23.45
N LYS A 221 33.00 8.40 -23.76
CA LYS A 221 33.71 8.38 -25.04
C LYS A 221 33.41 7.02 -25.67
N PHE A 222 32.40 6.99 -26.52
CA PHE A 222 32.36 6.30 -27.83
C PHE A 222 30.90 6.19 -28.26
N CYS A 223 30.37 7.27 -28.83
CA CYS A 223 29.46 7.14 -29.97
C CYS A 223 29.94 8.16 -31.01
N ARG A 224 30.05 7.66 -32.24
CA ARG A 224 30.76 8.23 -33.39
C ARG A 224 30.32 9.63 -33.78
#